data_AF-A0A1D8D555-F1
#
_entry.id   AF-A0A1D8D555-F1
#
_cell.length_a   1.000
_cell.length_b   1.000
_cell.length_c   1.000
_cell.angle_alpha   90.00
_cell.angle_beta   90.00
_cell.angle_gamma   90.00
#
_symmetry.space_group_name_H-M   'P 1'
#
loop_
_entity.id
_entity.type
_entity.pdbx_description
1 polymer ?
#
loop_
_entity_poly.entity_id
_entity_poly.type
_entity_poly.pdbx_seq_one_letter_code
_entity_poly.pdbx_strand_id
1 'polypeptide(L)'
;MNLRKEIDMDDIFSDSLPLTDELSLNNMQELTSQIKIDSDEEKVLCYYIDAKTRKEHLLAEINIQTNISIIYPTNTIEGSTYYLEPKYEVREFVFEGYKVKVDKTDSYEDAMYGLPNGFTKTLKFGLGLEKKYKVIIVTLFEYFKECERIILSKTRETGIENTEIIINDTDFDKIRRGIDRNQDLFQKEAMLAKESFVYDSILNYTNPEKYPELKRKPQKDVIYKVLRNTDFKNLSKQDKQSLSELKDNTDLSYLSILTTEFEQKLSQNHIESSYQLFFEENPLLLTMLAGSPYVQFKNQAYVGGKSFDNSNGQYPDFLQKHKITNNTFIVEIKTPQTLLLEKTPYRKTGVYSASKDLSGSISQILTQKYQLETDIASLMKNAEDREVEAYNVQGLVIIGKLSSLEEKEMKRSFELFRNNQKNLRIVTYDECLEQLKSFVDLLEKSKAIEKNEKFDDEQ
;
A
#
# COMPACT_ATOMS: atom_id res chain seq x y z
N MET A 1 15.76 11.41 27.16
CA MET A 1 15.93 12.86 27.34
C MET A 1 15.92 13.46 25.95
N ASN A 2 14.73 13.95 25.55
CA ASN A 2 14.39 14.34 24.19
C ASN A 2 14.85 15.77 23.92
N LEU A 3 15.56 15.97 22.81
CA LEU A 3 15.72 17.27 22.15
C LEU A 3 15.39 17.05 20.67
N ARG A 4 14.09 17.10 20.36
CA ARG A 4 13.62 17.38 19.01
C ARG A 4 13.94 18.85 18.75
N LYS A 5 14.90 19.13 17.85
CA LYS A 5 14.96 20.44 17.20
C LYS A 5 13.90 20.42 16.10
N GLU A 6 12.83 21.16 16.31
CA GLU A 6 11.87 21.52 15.26
C GLU A 6 12.64 22.27 14.17
N ILE A 7 12.61 21.74 12.96
CA ILE A 7 13.04 22.47 11.75
C ILE A 7 11.79 23.22 11.31
N ASP A 8 11.81 24.53 11.51
CA ASP A 8 10.76 25.45 11.09
C ASP A 8 10.70 25.48 9.55
N MET A 9 9.55 25.10 8.99
CA MET A 9 9.31 24.95 7.55
C MET A 9 8.53 26.14 6.94
N ASP A 10 8.43 27.24 7.69
CA ASP A 10 7.51 28.35 7.39
C ASP A 10 8.12 29.60 6.72
N ASP A 11 9.39 29.60 6.29
CA ASP A 11 9.95 30.69 5.46
C ASP A 11 9.66 30.49 3.96
N ILE A 12 8.37 30.33 3.62
CA ILE A 12 7.88 30.31 2.24
C ILE A 12 6.77 31.37 2.11
N PHE A 13 7.09 32.66 2.11
CA PHE A 13 6.36 33.73 1.40
C PHE A 13 7.16 35.05 1.51
N SER A 14 7.13 35.87 0.45
CA SER A 14 7.84 37.16 0.25
C SER A 14 9.28 36.99 -0.29
N ASP A 15 9.75 37.66 -1.33
CA ASP A 15 9.34 38.92 -1.96
C ASP A 15 9.65 38.94 -3.48
N SER A 16 8.70 39.46 -4.24
CA SER A 16 8.89 40.02 -5.57
C SER A 16 9.49 41.42 -5.46
N LEU A 17 10.62 41.70 -6.13
CA LEU A 17 11.14 43.06 -6.28
C LEU A 17 11.11 43.50 -7.76
N PRO A 18 10.83 44.79 -8.05
CA PRO A 18 10.53 45.28 -9.38
C PRO A 18 11.79 45.65 -10.17
N LEU A 19 11.69 45.54 -11.50
CA LEU A 19 12.66 46.03 -12.48
C LEU A 19 12.74 47.56 -12.47
N THR A 20 13.96 48.11 -12.48
CA THR A 20 14.25 49.46 -13.03
C THR A 20 15.63 49.52 -13.68
N ASP A 21 15.59 49.81 -14.98
CA ASP A 21 16.44 50.62 -15.85
C ASP A 21 17.97 50.43 -15.97
N GLU A 22 18.32 50.07 -17.22
CA GLU A 22 19.46 50.42 -18.07
C GLU A 22 20.65 51.22 -17.47
N LEU A 23 21.78 50.52 -17.28
CA LEU A 23 23.13 51.10 -17.40
C LEU A 23 24.08 50.10 -18.07
N SER A 24 24.68 50.57 -19.17
CA SER A 24 25.61 49.95 -20.14
C SER A 24 26.38 48.67 -19.75
N LEU A 25 26.17 47.62 -20.54
CA LEU A 25 26.67 46.24 -20.37
C LEU A 25 28.19 46.00 -20.53
N ASN A 26 28.98 46.93 -21.08
CA ASN A 26 30.31 46.56 -21.59
C ASN A 26 31.52 46.96 -20.73
N ASN A 27 31.35 47.78 -19.68
CA ASN A 27 32.49 48.27 -18.87
C ASN A 27 32.51 47.77 -17.40
N MET A 28 31.68 46.77 -17.06
CA MET A 28 31.56 46.21 -15.69
C MET A 28 31.94 44.73 -15.58
N GLN A 29 32.37 44.09 -16.68
CA GLN A 29 32.58 42.64 -16.74
C GLN A 29 33.93 42.15 -16.18
N GLU A 30 34.90 43.04 -15.91
CA GLU A 30 36.21 42.64 -15.36
C GLU A 30 36.33 42.81 -13.82
N LEU A 31 35.28 43.22 -13.11
CA LEU A 31 35.32 43.42 -11.64
C LEU A 31 34.27 42.63 -10.82
N THR A 32 33.48 41.74 -11.42
CA THR A 32 32.25 41.22 -10.77
C THR A 32 31.98 39.71 -10.87
N SER A 33 32.94 38.85 -11.22
CA SER A 33 32.76 37.40 -11.00
C SER A 33 33.13 37.06 -9.55
N GLN A 34 32.12 36.78 -8.71
CA GLN A 34 32.33 36.19 -7.39
C GLN A 34 32.86 34.75 -7.46
N ILE A 35 32.92 34.19 -8.67
CA ILE A 35 33.51 32.89 -8.95
C ILE A 35 34.91 33.09 -9.55
N LYS A 36 35.88 32.35 -9.01
CA LYS A 36 37.23 32.20 -9.53
C LYS A 36 37.45 30.74 -9.92
N ILE A 37 37.99 30.52 -11.11
CA ILE A 37 38.29 29.19 -11.63
C ILE A 37 39.79 29.15 -11.91
N ASP A 38 40.48 28.28 -11.19
CA ASP A 38 41.90 27.99 -11.41
C ASP A 38 41.99 26.63 -12.11
N SER A 39 42.55 26.59 -13.32
CA SER A 39 42.66 25.36 -14.12
C SER A 39 44.08 25.10 -14.60
N ASP A 40 44.57 23.88 -14.41
CA ASP A 40 45.80 23.36 -15.02
C ASP A 40 45.49 22.13 -15.91
N GLU A 41 46.51 21.45 -16.44
CA GLU A 41 46.32 20.28 -17.33
C GLU A 41 45.71 19.06 -16.61
N GLU A 42 45.74 19.00 -15.28
CA GLU A 42 45.30 17.86 -14.48
C GLU A 42 44.01 18.13 -13.69
N LYS A 43 43.82 19.38 -13.23
CA LYS A 43 42.81 19.76 -12.26
C LYS A 43 42.16 21.11 -12.57
N VAL A 44 40.89 21.22 -12.19
CA VAL A 44 40.15 22.50 -12.13
C VAL A 44 39.64 22.71 -10.71
N LEU A 45 39.93 23.87 -10.14
CA LEU A 45 39.50 24.30 -8.81
C LEU A 45 38.55 25.49 -8.95
N CYS A 46 37.39 25.40 -8.30
CA CYS A 46 36.37 26.45 -8.35
C CYS A 46 36.21 27.07 -6.96
N TYR A 47 36.35 28.39 -6.88
CA TYR A 47 36.24 29.14 -5.64
C TYR A 47 35.11 30.17 -5.71
N TYR A 48 34.44 30.36 -4.58
CA TYR A 48 33.62 31.53 -4.31
C TYR A 48 34.44 32.57 -3.55
N ILE A 49 34.48 33.80 -4.04
CA ILE A 49 35.15 34.92 -3.39
C ILE A 49 34.11 35.70 -2.59
N ASP A 50 34.26 35.71 -1.26
CA ASP A 50 33.40 36.52 -0.41
C ASP A 50 33.57 38.01 -0.73
N ALA A 51 32.47 38.68 -1.10
CA ALA A 51 32.48 40.10 -1.43
C ALA A 51 32.98 40.98 -0.27
N LYS A 52 32.77 40.56 0.99
CA LYS A 52 33.14 41.33 2.18
C LYS A 52 34.59 41.09 2.60
N THR A 53 34.98 39.84 2.79
CA THR A 53 36.32 39.50 3.33
C THR A 53 37.36 39.23 2.26
N ARG A 54 36.95 39.09 0.99
CA ARG A 54 37.78 38.65 -0.15
C ARG A 54 38.46 37.28 0.06
N LYS A 55 37.98 36.49 1.03
CA LYS A 55 38.43 35.12 1.24
C LYS A 55 37.89 34.21 0.15
N GLU A 56 38.72 33.28 -0.29
CA GLU A 56 38.35 32.25 -1.24
C GLU A 56 37.79 31.03 -0.49
N HIS A 57 36.60 30.59 -0.91
CA HIS A 57 35.92 29.41 -0.39
C HIS A 57 35.85 28.37 -1.50
N LEU A 58 36.49 27.21 -1.30
CA LEU A 58 36.49 26.14 -2.30
C LEU A 58 35.09 25.55 -2.45
N LEU A 59 34.59 25.50 -3.68
CA LEU A 59 33.29 24.93 -4.03
C LEU A 59 33.41 23.58 -4.73
N ALA A 60 34.42 23.39 -5.57
CA ALA A 60 34.63 22.14 -6.30
C ALA A 60 36.08 21.91 -6.71
N GLU A 61 36.44 20.62 -6.78
CA GLU A 61 37.67 20.11 -7.38
C GLU A 61 37.31 19.14 -8.49
N ILE A 62 37.93 19.26 -9.66
CA ILE A 62 37.68 18.37 -10.80
C ILE A 62 39.03 17.83 -11.26
N ASN A 63 39.26 16.52 -11.12
CA ASN A 63 40.43 15.87 -11.70
C ASN A 63 40.07 15.36 -13.10
N ILE A 64 40.68 15.96 -14.12
CA ILE A 64 40.38 15.70 -15.53
C ILE A 64 40.90 14.32 -15.95
N GLN A 65 42.04 13.88 -15.40
CA GLN A 65 42.67 12.61 -15.76
C GLN A 65 41.92 11.41 -15.18
N THR A 66 41.51 11.48 -13.91
CA THR A 66 40.86 10.36 -13.22
C THR A 66 39.34 10.36 -13.36
N ASN A 67 38.73 11.45 -13.85
CA ASN A 67 37.28 11.69 -13.82
C ASN A 67 36.70 11.54 -12.41
N ILE A 68 37.45 12.01 -11.41
CA ILE A 68 37.00 12.14 -10.03
C ILE A 68 36.79 13.63 -9.77
N SER A 69 35.58 13.99 -9.36
CA SER A 69 35.26 15.37 -8.96
C SER A 69 34.72 15.40 -7.54
N ILE A 70 35.03 16.44 -6.79
CA ILE A 70 34.55 16.67 -5.43
C ILE A 70 33.81 18.00 -5.43
N ILE A 71 32.65 18.06 -4.79
CA ILE A 71 31.98 19.34 -4.51
C ILE A 71 31.82 19.51 -3.00
N TYR A 72 31.95 20.76 -2.58
CA TYR A 72 31.73 21.23 -1.22
C TYR A 72 30.40 21.98 -1.21
N PRO A 73 29.33 21.39 -0.64
CA PRO A 73 28.00 21.95 -0.72
C PRO A 73 27.88 23.14 0.24
N THR A 74 28.26 24.33 -0.22
CA THR A 74 28.28 25.57 0.57
C THR A 74 27.16 26.52 0.14
N ASN A 75 26.54 27.21 1.09
CA ASN A 75 25.57 28.28 0.80
C ASN A 75 26.29 29.53 0.31
N THR A 76 26.00 29.98 -0.91
CA THR A 76 26.67 31.15 -1.53
C THR A 76 25.71 32.31 -1.80
N ILE A 77 24.43 32.19 -1.39
CA ILE A 77 23.45 33.27 -1.56
C ILE A 77 23.70 34.34 -0.51
N GLU A 78 24.21 35.49 -0.95
CA GLU A 78 24.43 36.65 -0.10
C GLU A 78 23.12 37.09 0.59
N GLY A 79 23.22 37.42 1.88
CA GLY A 79 22.07 37.80 2.71
C GLY A 79 21.27 36.64 3.29
N SER A 80 21.57 35.38 2.92
CA SER A 80 20.98 34.23 3.60
C SER A 80 21.54 34.05 5.02
N THR A 81 20.71 33.55 5.93
CA THR A 81 21.08 33.28 7.34
C THR A 81 22.29 32.36 7.47
N TYR A 82 22.46 31.44 6.52
CA TYR A 82 23.51 30.41 6.50
C TYR A 82 24.62 30.72 5.49
N TYR A 83 24.81 31.99 5.11
CA TYR A 83 25.80 32.40 4.10
C TYR A 83 27.22 31.91 4.43
N LEU A 84 27.86 31.22 3.47
CA LEU A 84 29.16 30.55 3.55
C LEU A 84 29.23 29.37 4.54
N GLU A 85 28.11 28.94 5.11
CA GLU A 85 28.02 27.71 5.89
C GLU A 85 27.72 26.49 5.00
N PRO A 86 28.12 25.27 5.41
CA PRO A 86 27.74 24.03 4.73
C PRO A 86 26.22 23.88 4.62
N LYS A 87 25.74 23.39 3.47
CA LYS A 87 24.31 23.09 3.21
C LYS A 87 23.82 21.85 3.95
N TYR A 88 24.74 20.96 4.29
CA TYR A 88 24.47 19.65 4.86
C TYR A 88 25.53 19.30 5.91
N GLU A 89 25.24 18.28 6.73
CA GLU A 89 26.24 17.70 7.65
C GLU A 89 27.36 16.98 6.88
N VAL A 90 27.06 16.41 5.69
CA VAL A 90 28.10 15.87 4.78
C VAL A 90 28.90 17.05 4.24
N ARG A 91 30.22 16.91 4.30
CA ARG A 91 31.15 17.94 3.86
C ARG A 91 31.48 17.83 2.37
N GLU A 92 31.39 16.64 1.80
CA GLU A 92 31.87 16.35 0.45
C GLU A 92 30.94 15.39 -0.30
N PHE A 93 30.62 15.75 -1.54
CA PHE A 93 30.13 14.79 -2.53
C PHE A 93 31.24 14.48 -3.51
N VAL A 94 31.56 13.19 -3.65
CA VAL A 94 32.56 12.69 -4.61
C VAL A 94 31.83 12.06 -5.79
N PHE A 95 32.27 12.35 -7.00
CA PHE A 95 31.71 11.82 -8.24
C PHE A 95 32.79 11.06 -8.99
N GLU A 96 32.65 9.74 -9.10
CA GLU A 96 33.59 8.86 -9.78
C GLU A 96 33.03 8.44 -11.16
N GLY A 97 33.79 8.69 -12.22
CA GLY A 97 33.43 8.30 -13.60
C GLY A 97 32.49 9.29 -14.30
N TYR A 98 32.31 10.49 -13.73
CA TYR A 98 31.55 11.58 -14.35
C TYR A 98 32.50 12.53 -15.06
N LYS A 99 32.21 12.83 -16.33
CA LYS A 99 33.00 13.79 -17.13
C LYS A 99 32.51 15.20 -16.83
N VAL A 100 32.94 15.71 -15.69
CA VAL A 100 32.52 17.03 -15.19
C VAL A 100 33.38 18.13 -15.82
N LYS A 101 32.74 19.23 -16.21
CA LYS A 101 33.39 20.41 -16.79
C LYS A 101 32.72 21.68 -16.29
N VAL A 102 33.45 22.79 -16.27
CA VAL A 102 32.90 24.11 -15.95
C VAL A 102 32.79 24.92 -17.25
N ASP A 103 31.62 25.49 -17.48
CA ASP A 103 31.37 26.38 -18.62
C ASP A 103 30.31 27.42 -18.23
N LYS A 104 30.17 28.48 -19.02
CA LYS A 104 29.13 29.49 -18.80
C LYS A 104 27.77 28.96 -19.24
N THR A 105 26.73 29.32 -18.49
CA THR A 105 25.33 29.11 -18.86
C THR A 105 24.89 30.14 -19.90
N ASP A 106 23.70 29.94 -20.48
CA ASP A 106 23.03 30.93 -21.35
C ASP A 106 22.81 32.28 -20.64
N SER A 107 22.75 32.27 -19.31
CA SER A 107 22.66 33.44 -18.43
C SER A 107 24.04 34.02 -18.05
N TYR A 108 25.13 33.58 -18.69
CA TYR A 108 26.52 33.98 -18.42
C TYR A 108 27.06 33.64 -17.01
N GLU A 109 26.39 32.77 -16.27
CA GLU A 109 26.85 32.30 -14.96
C GLU A 109 27.67 31.02 -15.09
N ASP A 110 28.76 30.89 -14.31
CA ASP A 110 29.60 29.69 -14.31
C ASP A 110 28.85 28.49 -13.72
N ALA A 111 28.77 27.40 -14.50
CA ALA A 111 28.08 26.17 -14.12
C ALA A 111 28.89 24.91 -14.39
N MET A 112 28.63 23.90 -13.56
CA MET A 112 29.18 22.56 -13.69
C MET A 112 28.27 21.67 -14.55
N TYR A 113 28.78 21.26 -15.70
CA TYR A 113 28.18 20.28 -16.59
C TYR A 113 28.74 18.89 -16.32
N GLY A 114 27.94 17.85 -16.59
CA GLY A 114 28.36 16.44 -16.42
C GLY A 114 28.12 15.84 -15.03
N LEU A 115 27.65 16.63 -14.06
CA LEU A 115 27.14 16.13 -12.78
C LEU A 115 25.90 15.23 -12.99
N PRO A 116 25.63 14.28 -12.07
CA PRO A 116 24.40 13.49 -12.08
C PRO A 116 23.15 14.38 -12.03
N ASN A 117 22.06 13.93 -12.65
CA ASN A 117 20.78 14.62 -12.56
C ASN A 117 20.30 14.69 -11.11
N GLY A 118 19.78 15.84 -10.68
CA GLY A 118 19.38 16.08 -9.29
C GLY A 118 20.38 16.89 -8.46
N PHE A 119 21.48 17.34 -9.07
CA PHE A 119 22.40 18.31 -8.49
C PHE A 119 22.26 19.69 -9.13
N THR A 120 22.33 20.73 -8.29
CA THR A 120 22.44 22.12 -8.72
C THR A 120 23.77 22.33 -9.45
N LYS A 121 23.70 22.95 -10.63
CA LYS A 121 24.85 23.12 -11.53
C LYS A 121 25.54 24.47 -11.39
N THR A 122 24.80 25.52 -11.01
CA THR A 122 25.32 26.88 -10.97
C THR A 122 26.20 27.11 -9.74
N LEU A 123 27.46 27.50 -9.95
CA LEU A 123 28.42 27.74 -8.87
C LEU A 123 27.98 28.88 -7.94
N LYS A 124 27.42 29.94 -8.52
CA LYS A 124 26.94 31.13 -7.80
C LYS A 124 25.79 30.86 -6.83
N PHE A 125 24.92 29.88 -7.10
CA PHE A 125 23.82 29.49 -6.20
C PHE A 125 24.21 28.34 -5.25
N GLY A 126 25.48 27.95 -5.29
CA GLY A 126 26.06 26.92 -4.47
C GLY A 126 25.69 25.53 -4.98
N LEU A 127 26.64 24.61 -4.88
CA LEU A 127 26.48 23.24 -5.36
C LEU A 127 25.75 22.36 -4.32
N GLY A 128 25.27 21.20 -4.74
CA GLY A 128 24.59 20.21 -3.90
C GLY A 128 23.31 19.65 -4.53
N LEU A 129 22.54 18.86 -3.79
CA LEU A 129 21.27 18.32 -4.28
C LEU A 129 20.20 19.41 -4.49
N GLU A 130 19.39 19.25 -5.53
CA GLU A 130 18.16 20.03 -5.73
C GLU A 130 17.23 19.87 -4.52
N LYS A 131 16.39 20.89 -4.26
CA LYS A 131 15.54 20.98 -3.05
C LYS A 131 14.75 19.70 -2.77
N LYS A 132 14.17 19.08 -3.81
CA LYS A 132 13.37 17.84 -3.69
C LYS A 132 14.18 16.59 -3.33
N TYR A 133 15.47 16.56 -3.64
CA TYR A 133 16.33 15.40 -3.37
C TYR A 133 17.11 15.53 -2.05
N LYS A 134 17.02 16.69 -1.36
CA LYS A 134 17.63 16.88 -0.03
C LYS A 134 17.23 15.82 0.99
N VAL A 135 16.03 15.23 0.85
CA VAL A 135 15.55 14.13 1.70
C VAL A 135 16.52 12.95 1.74
N ILE A 136 17.26 12.69 0.65
CA ILE A 136 18.27 11.62 0.60
C ILE A 136 19.31 11.85 1.72
N ILE A 137 19.85 13.07 1.80
CA ILE A 137 20.89 13.40 2.77
C ILE A 137 20.31 13.40 4.18
N VAL A 138 19.16 14.06 4.37
CA VAL A 138 18.51 14.15 5.70
C VAL A 138 18.23 12.76 6.26
N THR A 139 17.67 11.86 5.45
CA THR A 139 17.41 10.48 5.86
C THR A 139 18.69 9.71 6.13
N LEU A 140 19.71 9.80 5.25
CA LEU A 140 20.97 9.09 5.50
C LEU A 140 21.62 9.52 6.82
N PHE A 141 21.63 10.82 7.13
CA PHE A 141 22.19 11.34 8.38
C PHE A 141 21.40 11.01 9.63
N GLU A 142 20.07 10.92 9.52
CA GLU A 142 19.23 10.54 10.65
C GLU A 142 19.64 9.16 11.19
N TYR A 143 20.00 8.23 10.30
CA TYR A 143 20.33 6.85 10.64
C TYR A 143 21.83 6.53 10.63
N PHE A 144 22.66 7.31 9.93
CA PHE A 144 24.10 7.11 9.79
C PHE A 144 24.86 8.44 10.04
N LYS A 145 24.93 8.83 11.32
CA LYS A 145 25.45 10.14 11.77
C LYS A 145 26.95 10.33 11.57
N GLU A 146 27.70 9.24 11.46
CA GLU A 146 29.16 9.24 11.23
C GLU A 146 29.53 9.39 9.75
N CYS A 147 28.56 9.63 8.87
CA CYS A 147 28.81 9.88 7.45
C CYS A 147 29.59 11.17 7.25
N GLU A 148 30.80 11.08 6.71
CA GLU A 148 31.62 12.24 6.36
C GLU A 148 31.48 12.58 4.86
N ARG A 149 31.34 11.56 4.01
CA ARG A 149 31.35 11.69 2.55
C ARG A 149 30.31 10.81 1.87
N ILE A 150 29.72 11.34 0.80
CA ILE A 150 28.87 10.57 -0.11
C ILE A 150 29.54 10.47 -1.49
N ILE A 151 29.74 9.25 -1.96
CA ILE A 151 30.40 8.93 -3.22
C ILE A 151 29.33 8.46 -4.21
N LEU A 152 29.09 9.22 -5.27
CA LEU A 152 28.35 8.75 -6.43
C LEU A 152 29.31 8.14 -7.43
N SER A 153 29.15 6.85 -7.71
CA SER A 153 30.08 6.10 -8.56
C SER A 153 29.37 5.42 -9.72
N LYS A 154 29.94 5.51 -10.92
CA LYS A 154 29.45 4.73 -12.06
C LYS A 154 29.85 3.26 -12.03
N THR A 155 30.86 2.90 -11.23
CA THR A 155 31.50 1.58 -11.27
C THR A 155 31.35 0.81 -9.98
N ARG A 156 31.37 1.48 -8.81
CA ARG A 156 31.25 0.82 -7.51
C ARG A 156 29.79 0.48 -7.21
N GLU A 157 29.58 -0.59 -6.47
CA GLU A 157 28.25 -0.98 -5.98
C GLU A 157 27.82 -0.07 -4.82
N THR A 158 26.50 0.06 -4.64
CA THR A 158 25.93 0.83 -3.52
C THR A 158 26.24 0.13 -2.20
N GLY A 159 26.82 0.84 -1.24
CA GLY A 159 27.26 0.26 0.04
C GLY A 159 27.75 1.32 1.03
N ILE A 160 28.09 0.87 2.23
CA ILE A 160 28.69 1.70 3.28
C ILE A 160 30.11 1.18 3.54
N GLU A 161 31.09 2.07 3.50
CA GLU A 161 32.49 1.78 3.80
C GLU A 161 33.01 2.78 4.84
N ASN A 162 33.28 2.31 6.06
CA ASN A 162 33.73 3.15 7.19
C ASN A 162 32.79 4.33 7.45
N THR A 163 33.20 5.57 7.13
CA THR A 163 32.45 6.83 7.27
C THR A 163 31.89 7.34 5.94
N GLU A 164 31.90 6.49 4.91
CA GLU A 164 31.50 6.85 3.54
C GLU A 164 30.30 6.04 3.08
N ILE A 165 29.37 6.71 2.39
CA ILE A 165 28.29 6.06 1.67
C ILE A 165 28.62 6.10 0.18
N ILE A 166 28.64 4.94 -0.46
CA ILE A 166 28.76 4.81 -1.91
C ILE A 166 27.37 4.53 -2.48
N ILE A 167 27.00 5.29 -3.50
CA ILE A 167 25.75 5.13 -4.24
C ILE A 167 26.10 4.93 -5.71
N ASN A 168 25.74 3.77 -6.25
CA ASN A 168 25.91 3.52 -7.67
C ASN A 168 25.00 4.46 -8.49
N ASP A 169 25.47 4.95 -9.63
CA ASP A 169 24.73 5.85 -10.55
C ASP A 169 23.33 5.31 -10.88
N THR A 170 23.22 4.01 -11.16
CA THR A 170 21.94 3.40 -11.53
C THR A 170 20.98 3.35 -10.34
N ASP A 171 21.49 3.18 -9.12
CA ASP A 171 20.68 3.17 -7.91
C ASP A 171 20.28 4.59 -7.48
N PHE A 172 21.19 5.56 -7.61
CA PHE A 172 20.87 6.97 -7.40
C PHE A 172 19.73 7.42 -8.34
N ASP A 173 19.80 7.09 -9.63
CA ASP A 173 18.74 7.45 -10.58
C ASP A 173 17.42 6.68 -10.31
N LYS A 174 17.48 5.43 -9.83
CA LYS A 174 16.28 4.71 -9.33
C LYS A 174 15.67 5.42 -8.12
N ILE A 175 16.48 5.82 -7.13
CA ILE A 175 16.04 6.55 -5.94
C ILE A 175 15.40 7.87 -6.36
N ARG A 176 16.08 8.64 -7.21
CA ARG A 176 15.62 9.93 -7.74
C ARG A 176 14.25 9.80 -8.42
N ARG A 177 14.08 8.84 -9.34
CA ARG A 177 12.78 8.54 -9.97
C ARG A 177 11.74 8.02 -8.98
N GLY A 178 12.16 7.34 -7.92
CA GLY A 178 11.28 6.93 -6.82
C GLY A 178 10.72 8.14 -6.06
N ILE A 179 11.58 9.10 -5.74
CA ILE A 179 11.22 10.36 -5.09
C ILE A 179 10.27 11.17 -5.98
N ASP A 180 10.61 11.37 -7.26
CA ASP A 180 9.78 12.11 -8.21
C ASP A 180 8.36 11.50 -8.28
N ARG A 181 8.25 10.18 -8.47
CA ARG A 181 6.95 9.49 -8.54
C ARG A 181 6.12 9.62 -7.26
N ASN A 182 6.76 9.62 -6.09
CA ASN A 182 6.04 9.81 -4.83
C ASN A 182 5.60 11.26 -4.66
N GLN A 183 6.47 12.22 -4.96
CA GLN A 183 6.15 13.63 -4.90
C GLN A 183 4.99 13.98 -5.84
N ASP A 184 5.02 13.52 -7.09
CA ASP A 184 3.96 13.78 -8.07
C ASP A 184 2.61 13.21 -7.61
N LEU A 185 2.62 11.99 -7.03
CA LEU A 185 1.41 11.37 -6.50
C LEU A 185 0.80 12.20 -5.37
N PHE A 186 1.60 12.58 -4.37
CA PHE A 186 1.10 13.31 -3.19
C PHE A 186 0.82 14.79 -3.49
N GLN A 187 1.55 15.43 -4.39
CA GLN A 187 1.23 16.80 -4.82
C GLN A 187 -0.12 16.86 -5.52
N LYS A 188 -0.46 15.84 -6.32
CA LYS A 188 -1.76 15.76 -6.95
C LYS A 188 -2.88 15.55 -5.93
N GLU A 189 -2.66 14.70 -4.92
CA GLU A 189 -3.59 14.57 -3.79
C GLU A 189 -3.75 15.88 -3.01
N ALA A 190 -2.64 16.56 -2.71
CA ALA A 190 -2.68 17.86 -2.05
C ALA A 190 -3.44 18.90 -2.88
N MET A 191 -3.31 18.87 -4.21
CA MET A 191 -4.08 19.74 -5.10
C MET A 191 -5.58 19.43 -5.01
N LEU A 192 -5.98 18.16 -5.11
CA LEU A 192 -7.38 17.75 -4.97
C LEU A 192 -7.96 18.14 -3.60
N ALA A 193 -7.19 17.99 -2.53
CA ALA A 193 -7.59 18.38 -1.19
C ALA A 193 -7.80 19.91 -1.09
N LYS A 194 -6.88 20.71 -1.66
CA LYS A 194 -7.03 22.17 -1.74
C LYS A 194 -8.26 22.56 -2.55
N GLU A 195 -8.49 21.93 -3.69
CA GLU A 195 -9.68 22.18 -4.51
C GLU A 195 -10.98 21.84 -3.75
N SER A 196 -11.02 20.70 -3.07
CA SER A 196 -12.18 20.31 -2.26
C SER A 196 -12.41 21.29 -1.12
N PHE A 197 -11.36 21.69 -0.40
CA PHE A 197 -11.48 22.70 0.66
C PHE A 197 -12.04 24.03 0.14
N VAL A 198 -11.56 24.49 -1.02
CA VAL A 198 -12.06 25.72 -1.66
C VAL A 198 -13.51 25.54 -2.11
N TYR A 199 -13.86 24.40 -2.73
CA TYR A 199 -15.22 24.09 -3.13
C TYR A 199 -16.17 24.07 -1.93
N ASP A 200 -15.78 23.40 -0.85
CA ASP A 200 -16.62 23.27 0.34
C ASP A 200 -16.80 24.62 1.03
N SER A 201 -15.71 25.35 1.25
CA SER A 201 -15.69 26.63 1.97
C SER A 201 -16.40 27.76 1.21
N ILE A 202 -16.47 27.68 -0.12
CA ILE A 202 -17.05 28.74 -0.94
C ILE A 202 -18.38 28.29 -1.55
N LEU A 203 -18.40 27.20 -2.31
CA LEU A 203 -19.56 26.80 -3.12
C LEU A 203 -20.58 26.02 -2.30
N ASN A 204 -20.17 24.93 -1.64
CA ASN A 204 -21.08 24.12 -0.83
C ASN A 204 -21.65 24.97 0.32
N TYR A 205 -20.80 25.70 1.05
CA TYR A 205 -21.24 26.55 2.15
C TYR A 205 -22.26 27.63 1.73
N THR A 206 -22.11 28.23 0.54
CA THR A 206 -23.03 29.29 0.08
C THR A 206 -24.34 28.76 -0.50
N ASN A 207 -24.33 27.58 -1.14
CA ASN A 207 -25.54 26.97 -1.67
C ASN A 207 -25.41 25.43 -1.73
N PRO A 208 -25.72 24.74 -0.62
CA PRO A 208 -25.56 23.29 -0.53
C PRO A 208 -26.47 22.52 -1.50
N GLU A 209 -27.68 23.02 -1.78
CA GLU A 209 -28.61 22.36 -2.70
C GLU A 209 -28.08 22.35 -4.14
N LYS A 210 -27.46 23.45 -4.58
CA LYS A 210 -26.88 23.56 -5.92
C LYS A 210 -25.50 22.90 -5.99
N TYR A 211 -24.73 22.95 -4.91
CA TYR A 211 -23.36 22.46 -4.84
C TYR A 211 -23.24 21.44 -3.70
N PRO A 212 -23.71 20.20 -3.88
CA PRO A 212 -23.63 19.18 -2.84
C PRO A 212 -22.19 18.78 -2.53
N GLU A 213 -22.01 18.04 -1.43
CA GLU A 213 -20.73 17.52 -0.94
C GLU A 213 -19.93 16.85 -2.08
N LEU A 214 -18.68 17.29 -2.26
CA LEU A 214 -17.84 16.86 -3.36
C LEU A 214 -17.17 15.52 -3.06
N LYS A 215 -17.75 14.42 -3.56
CA LYS A 215 -17.14 13.08 -3.45
C LYS A 215 -16.11 12.84 -4.55
N ARG A 216 -14.83 12.82 -4.18
CA ARG A 216 -13.72 12.52 -5.10
C ARG A 216 -13.47 11.01 -5.17
N LYS A 217 -13.05 10.53 -6.35
CA LYS A 217 -12.62 9.13 -6.52
C LYS A 217 -11.21 8.96 -5.93
N PRO A 218 -10.93 7.88 -5.18
CA PRO A 218 -9.59 7.61 -4.68
C PRO A 218 -8.63 7.40 -5.85
N GLN A 219 -7.43 7.97 -5.77
CA GLN A 219 -6.39 7.67 -6.75
C GLN A 219 -5.73 6.32 -6.46
N LYS A 220 -5.26 5.69 -7.54
CA LYS A 220 -4.60 4.39 -7.50
C LYS A 220 -3.41 4.41 -6.54
N ASP A 221 -3.31 3.37 -5.71
CA ASP A 221 -2.22 3.08 -4.78
C ASP A 221 -1.98 4.11 -3.65
N VAL A 222 -2.74 5.20 -3.54
CA VAL A 222 -2.57 6.19 -2.45
C VAL A 222 -2.83 5.56 -1.09
N ILE A 223 -3.97 4.89 -0.92
CA ILE A 223 -4.34 4.22 0.33
C ILE A 223 -3.27 3.19 0.73
N TYR A 224 -2.85 2.34 -0.21
CA TYR A 224 -1.81 1.35 0.02
C TYR A 224 -0.49 1.98 0.48
N LYS A 225 -0.06 3.06 -0.18
CA LYS A 225 1.19 3.76 0.16
C LYS A 225 1.14 4.47 1.51
N VAL A 226 -0.01 5.03 1.88
CA VAL A 226 -0.22 5.64 3.21
C VAL A 226 -0.17 4.54 4.27
N LEU A 227 -1.02 3.51 4.15
CA LEU A 227 -1.11 2.42 5.14
C LEU A 227 0.22 1.68 5.34
N ARG A 228 0.99 1.46 4.27
CA ARG A 228 2.28 0.73 4.34
C ARG A 228 3.36 1.50 5.10
N ASN A 229 3.33 2.83 5.05
CA ASN A 229 4.41 3.67 5.58
C ASN A 229 4.04 4.36 6.89
N THR A 230 2.89 4.04 7.49
CA THR A 230 2.41 4.67 8.73
C THR A 230 2.38 3.65 9.86
N ASP A 231 2.97 4.01 11.01
CA ASP A 231 2.82 3.25 12.26
C ASP A 231 1.60 3.76 13.04
N PHE A 232 0.60 2.89 13.22
CA PHE A 232 -0.66 3.19 13.90
C PHE A 232 -0.64 2.91 15.41
N LYS A 233 0.52 2.62 16.02
CA LYS A 233 0.59 2.28 17.46
C LYS A 233 0.34 3.47 18.39
N ASN A 234 0.73 4.68 17.99
CA ASN A 234 0.72 5.87 18.85
C ASN A 234 -0.16 6.99 18.27
N LEU A 235 -1.47 6.73 18.24
CA LEU A 235 -2.47 7.64 17.68
C LEU A 235 -3.04 8.56 18.75
N SER A 236 -3.29 9.83 18.39
CA SER A 236 -4.04 10.74 19.24
C SER A 236 -5.49 10.25 19.41
N LYS A 237 -6.23 10.81 20.38
CA LYS A 237 -7.66 10.47 20.56
C LYS A 237 -8.47 10.79 19.29
N GLN A 238 -8.17 11.92 18.65
CA GLN A 238 -8.85 12.35 17.42
C GLN A 238 -8.49 11.45 16.23
N ASP A 239 -7.23 11.01 16.13
CA ASP A 239 -6.82 10.05 15.10
C ASP A 239 -7.49 8.70 15.30
N LYS A 240 -7.64 8.23 16.55
CA LYS A 240 -8.36 6.98 16.86
C LYS A 240 -9.83 7.04 16.46
N GLN A 241 -10.49 8.17 16.71
CA GLN A 241 -11.88 8.38 16.27
C GLN A 241 -11.97 8.40 14.74
N SER A 242 -11.11 9.18 14.09
CA SER A 242 -11.04 9.25 12.63
C SER A 242 -10.74 7.89 12.01
N LEU A 243 -9.88 7.07 12.65
CA LEU A 243 -9.57 5.71 12.20
C LEU A 243 -10.71 4.74 12.43
N SER A 244 -11.52 4.91 13.48
CA SER A 244 -12.75 4.13 13.63
C SER A 244 -13.74 4.44 12.52
N GLU A 245 -13.96 5.73 12.24
CA GLU A 245 -14.83 6.17 11.15
C GLU A 245 -14.29 5.72 9.78
N LEU A 246 -12.98 5.78 9.57
CA LEU A 246 -12.32 5.23 8.38
C LEU A 246 -12.47 3.71 8.30
N LYS A 247 -12.33 2.98 9.40
CA LYS A 247 -12.51 1.53 9.46
C LYS A 247 -13.94 1.19 9.07
N ASP A 248 -14.95 1.83 9.65
CA ASP A 248 -16.35 1.54 9.35
C ASP A 248 -16.70 1.98 7.92
N ASN A 249 -16.20 3.14 7.49
CA ASN A 249 -15.87 3.56 6.12
C ASN A 249 -15.50 2.42 5.16
N THR A 250 -14.34 1.86 5.46
CA THR A 250 -13.59 0.94 4.62
C THR A 250 -14.22 -0.44 4.65
N ASP A 251 -14.65 -0.92 5.81
CA ASP A 251 -15.33 -2.20 5.97
C ASP A 251 -16.61 -2.22 5.13
N LEU A 252 -17.44 -1.17 5.22
CA LEU A 252 -18.66 -1.08 4.40
C LEU A 252 -18.31 -1.04 2.91
N SER A 253 -17.37 -0.18 2.50
CA SER A 253 -16.94 -0.07 1.10
C SER A 253 -16.37 -1.39 0.56
N TYR A 254 -15.55 -2.08 1.36
CA TYR A 254 -14.98 -3.39 1.06
C TYR A 254 -16.09 -4.42 0.87
N LEU A 255 -17.06 -4.49 1.78
CA LEU A 255 -18.17 -5.42 1.68
C LEU A 255 -19.07 -5.13 0.47
N SER A 256 -19.30 -3.86 0.12
CA SER A 256 -20.02 -3.49 -1.11
C SER A 256 -19.26 -3.88 -2.37
N ILE A 257 -17.93 -3.71 -2.40
CA ILE A 257 -17.08 -4.17 -3.50
C ILE A 257 -17.14 -5.70 -3.60
N LEU A 258 -16.96 -6.41 -2.49
CA LEU A 258 -17.04 -7.87 -2.43
C LEU A 258 -18.40 -8.37 -2.91
N THR A 259 -19.48 -7.68 -2.56
CA THR A 259 -20.84 -8.00 -3.05
C THR A 259 -20.89 -7.92 -4.57
N THR A 260 -20.37 -6.83 -5.15
CA THR A 260 -20.35 -6.61 -6.60
C THR A 260 -19.49 -7.66 -7.31
N GLU A 261 -18.31 -7.97 -6.77
CA GLU A 261 -17.42 -9.00 -7.32
C GLU A 261 -18.09 -10.38 -7.27
N PHE A 262 -18.78 -10.69 -6.17
CA PHE A 262 -19.47 -11.96 -6.03
C PHE A 262 -20.64 -12.08 -7.02
N GLU A 263 -21.45 -11.02 -7.19
CA GLU A 263 -22.49 -10.95 -8.23
C GLU A 263 -21.92 -11.19 -9.62
N GLN A 264 -20.84 -10.50 -9.97
CA GLN A 264 -20.18 -10.65 -11.25
C GLN A 264 -19.69 -12.08 -11.46
N LYS A 265 -19.06 -12.68 -10.43
CA LYS A 265 -18.60 -14.07 -10.47
C LYS A 265 -19.75 -15.08 -10.62
N LEU A 266 -20.94 -14.78 -10.07
CA LEU A 266 -22.13 -15.62 -10.21
C LEU A 266 -22.86 -15.46 -11.55
N SER A 267 -22.63 -14.36 -12.25
CA SER A 267 -23.14 -14.12 -13.62
C SER A 267 -22.38 -14.90 -14.70
N GLN A 268 -21.18 -15.38 -14.37
CA GLN A 268 -20.31 -16.13 -15.26
C GLN A 268 -20.24 -17.61 -14.86
N ASN A 269 -19.89 -18.48 -15.81
CA ASN A 269 -19.67 -19.89 -15.55
C ASN A 269 -18.18 -20.14 -15.31
N HIS A 270 -17.80 -20.31 -14.05
CA HIS A 270 -16.43 -20.65 -13.66
C HIS A 270 -16.32 -22.11 -13.21
N ILE A 271 -15.10 -22.64 -13.26
CA ILE A 271 -14.77 -23.95 -12.70
C ILE A 271 -14.69 -23.91 -11.16
N GLU A 272 -14.82 -25.06 -10.51
CA GLU A 272 -14.82 -25.20 -9.03
C GLU A 272 -13.60 -24.55 -8.37
N SER A 273 -12.41 -24.73 -8.93
CA SER A 273 -11.17 -24.13 -8.40
C SER A 273 -11.17 -22.61 -8.40
N SER A 274 -11.92 -21.98 -9.31
CA SER A 274 -12.09 -20.52 -9.31
C SER A 274 -12.95 -20.05 -8.14
N TYR A 275 -13.91 -20.86 -7.68
CA TYR A 275 -14.70 -20.56 -6.49
C TYR A 275 -13.91 -20.86 -5.21
N GLN A 276 -13.12 -21.94 -5.18
CA GLN A 276 -12.18 -22.20 -4.09
C GLN A 276 -11.24 -21.00 -3.88
N LEU A 277 -10.56 -20.52 -4.94
CA LEU A 277 -9.69 -19.34 -4.85
C LEU A 277 -10.45 -18.10 -4.34
N PHE A 278 -11.68 -17.89 -4.80
CA PHE A 278 -12.49 -16.76 -4.35
C PHE A 278 -12.81 -16.81 -2.84
N PHE A 279 -13.14 -17.98 -2.29
CA PHE A 279 -13.39 -18.13 -0.85
C PHE A 279 -12.10 -18.12 -0.01
N GLU A 280 -10.97 -18.54 -0.60
CA GLU A 280 -9.64 -18.42 0.00
C GLU A 280 -9.23 -16.95 0.17
N GLU A 281 -9.46 -16.13 -0.87
CA GLU A 281 -9.21 -14.68 -0.84
C GLU A 281 -10.21 -13.93 0.05
N ASN A 282 -11.40 -14.50 0.28
CA ASN A 282 -12.49 -13.89 1.04
C ASN A 282 -12.97 -14.75 2.22
N PRO A 283 -12.11 -15.06 3.22
CA PRO A 283 -12.41 -16.01 4.30
C PRO A 283 -13.56 -15.55 5.22
N LEU A 284 -13.86 -14.23 5.25
CA LEU A 284 -15.00 -13.68 5.96
C LEU A 284 -16.32 -14.32 5.51
N LEU A 285 -16.46 -14.64 4.22
CA LEU A 285 -17.65 -15.30 3.69
C LEU A 285 -17.82 -16.69 4.32
N LEU A 286 -16.74 -17.46 4.45
CA LEU A 286 -16.79 -18.78 5.10
C LEU A 286 -17.17 -18.67 6.59
N THR A 287 -16.62 -17.70 7.32
CA THR A 287 -17.00 -17.44 8.72
C THR A 287 -18.48 -17.06 8.84
N MET A 288 -18.97 -16.17 7.96
CA MET A 288 -20.38 -15.75 7.93
C MET A 288 -21.31 -16.95 7.65
N LEU A 289 -20.97 -17.76 6.65
CA LEU A 289 -21.75 -18.92 6.27
C LEU A 289 -21.77 -20.02 7.33
N ALA A 290 -20.66 -20.22 8.04
CA ALA A 290 -20.54 -21.21 9.10
C ALA A 290 -21.37 -20.84 10.36
N GLY A 291 -21.70 -19.56 10.54
CA GLY A 291 -22.57 -19.09 11.64
C GLY A 291 -21.89 -19.07 13.02
N SER A 292 -20.56 -19.10 13.06
CA SER A 292 -19.74 -19.19 14.28
C SER A 292 -18.32 -18.71 13.95
N PRO A 293 -17.51 -18.23 14.93
CA PRO A 293 -16.20 -17.62 14.66
C PRO A 293 -15.14 -18.67 14.27
N TYR A 294 -15.26 -19.23 13.08
CA TYR A 294 -14.26 -20.10 12.48
C TYR A 294 -13.18 -19.27 11.76
N VAL A 295 -11.94 -19.74 11.83
CA VAL A 295 -10.79 -19.20 11.08
C VAL A 295 -10.12 -20.29 10.29
N GLN A 296 -9.50 -19.88 9.19
CA GLN A 296 -8.69 -20.78 8.39
C GLN A 296 -7.58 -21.40 9.25
N PHE A 297 -7.51 -22.74 9.29
CA PHE A 297 -6.40 -23.44 9.90
C PHE A 297 -5.36 -23.80 8.83
N LYS A 298 -5.77 -24.47 7.74
CA LYS A 298 -4.94 -24.76 6.56
C LYS A 298 -5.82 -24.97 5.31
N ASN A 299 -5.33 -24.54 4.14
CA ASN A 299 -5.94 -24.88 2.85
C ASN A 299 -5.57 -26.32 2.49
N GLN A 300 -6.55 -27.13 2.06
CA GLN A 300 -6.34 -28.53 1.66
C GLN A 300 -5.52 -29.33 2.69
N ALA A 301 -5.97 -29.33 3.95
CA ALA A 301 -5.30 -30.05 5.02
C ALA A 301 -5.54 -31.56 4.91
N TYR A 302 -4.52 -32.39 5.13
CA TYR A 302 -4.71 -33.83 5.23
C TYR A 302 -5.59 -34.17 6.45
N VAL A 303 -6.73 -34.84 6.22
CA VAL A 303 -7.69 -35.21 7.29
C VAL A 303 -7.69 -36.70 7.64
N GLY A 304 -6.86 -37.51 7.00
CA GLY A 304 -6.76 -38.95 7.25
C GLY A 304 -6.95 -39.81 5.99
N GLY A 305 -7.07 -41.12 6.18
CA GLY A 305 -7.44 -42.06 5.11
C GLY A 305 -6.31 -42.62 4.24
N LYS A 306 -5.03 -42.40 4.57
CA LYS A 306 -3.92 -43.06 3.88
C LYS A 306 -4.00 -44.58 3.98
N SER A 307 -3.85 -45.28 2.85
CA SER A 307 -3.58 -46.72 2.83
C SER A 307 -2.15 -47.02 3.28
N PHE A 308 -1.82 -48.30 3.50
CA PHE A 308 -0.50 -48.75 3.97
C PHE A 308 0.69 -48.32 3.07
N ASP A 309 0.42 -47.93 1.83
CA ASP A 309 1.36 -47.40 0.84
C ASP A 309 1.39 -45.85 0.79
N ASN A 310 0.77 -45.16 1.76
CA ASN A 310 0.59 -43.71 1.81
C ASN A 310 -0.21 -43.09 0.64
N SER A 311 -0.94 -43.89 -0.15
CA SER A 311 -1.86 -43.38 -1.17
C SER A 311 -3.27 -43.10 -0.60
N ASN A 312 -4.13 -42.40 -1.35
CA ASN A 312 -5.55 -42.14 -1.03
C ASN A 312 -5.87 -41.27 0.20
N GLY A 313 -4.96 -40.36 0.58
CA GLY A 313 -5.28 -39.36 1.60
C GLY A 313 -6.47 -38.48 1.20
N GLN A 314 -7.37 -38.19 2.13
CA GLN A 314 -8.49 -37.28 1.91
C GLN A 314 -8.13 -35.85 2.33
N TYR A 315 -8.66 -34.90 1.58
CA TYR A 315 -8.42 -33.47 1.73
C TYR A 315 -9.75 -32.73 1.48
N PRO A 316 -10.26 -31.95 2.45
CA PRO A 316 -11.34 -31.01 2.21
C PRO A 316 -10.83 -29.80 1.41
N ASP A 317 -11.75 -29.04 0.83
CA ASP A 317 -11.38 -27.75 0.22
C ASP A 317 -10.82 -26.79 1.28
N PHE A 318 -11.50 -26.68 2.42
CA PHE A 318 -11.02 -25.92 3.57
C PHE A 318 -11.15 -26.70 4.87
N LEU A 319 -10.12 -26.59 5.71
CA LEU A 319 -10.17 -26.98 7.11
C LEU A 319 -10.04 -25.72 7.98
N GLN A 320 -11.10 -25.44 8.71
CA GLN A 320 -11.17 -24.32 9.65
C GLN A 320 -11.17 -24.82 11.10
N LYS A 321 -10.84 -23.92 12.02
CA LYS A 321 -10.95 -24.16 13.47
C LYS A 321 -11.76 -23.07 14.14
N HIS A 322 -12.54 -23.43 15.15
CA HIS A 322 -13.26 -22.46 15.97
C HIS A 322 -12.25 -21.64 16.78
N LYS A 323 -12.34 -20.30 16.74
CA LYS A 323 -11.36 -19.40 17.40
C LYS A 323 -11.15 -19.67 18.90
N ILE A 324 -12.20 -20.14 19.60
CA ILE A 324 -12.18 -20.30 21.07
C ILE A 324 -11.90 -21.74 21.50
N THR A 325 -12.47 -22.72 20.81
CA THR A 325 -12.46 -24.13 21.23
C THR A 325 -11.51 -24.97 20.41
N ASN A 326 -10.90 -24.39 19.37
CA ASN A 326 -10.09 -25.07 18.36
C ASN A 326 -10.80 -26.22 17.62
N ASN A 327 -12.10 -26.44 17.86
CA ASN A 327 -12.85 -27.51 17.23
C ASN A 327 -12.93 -27.30 15.71
N THR A 328 -12.65 -28.35 14.95
CA THR A 328 -12.52 -28.25 13.49
C THR A 328 -13.84 -28.20 12.76
N PHE A 329 -13.81 -27.55 11.60
CA PHE A 329 -14.92 -27.34 10.70
C PHE A 329 -14.48 -27.55 9.25
N ILE A 330 -15.18 -28.42 8.53
CA ILE A 330 -14.85 -28.81 7.17
C ILE A 330 -15.70 -28.03 6.18
N VAL A 331 -15.11 -27.50 5.11
CA VAL A 331 -15.86 -26.89 4.02
C VAL A 331 -15.63 -27.69 2.74
N GLU A 332 -16.73 -28.03 2.08
CA GLU A 332 -16.77 -28.61 0.73
C GLU A 332 -17.50 -27.64 -0.19
N ILE A 333 -16.91 -27.38 -1.36
CA ILE A 333 -17.41 -26.46 -2.37
C ILE A 333 -17.73 -27.25 -3.63
N LYS A 334 -18.87 -26.93 -4.23
CA LYS A 334 -19.27 -27.35 -5.58
C LYS A 334 -19.67 -26.12 -6.37
N THR A 335 -19.83 -26.21 -7.67
CA THR A 335 -20.16 -25.02 -8.47
C THR A 335 -21.61 -24.55 -8.27
N PRO A 336 -21.93 -23.26 -8.55
CA PRO A 336 -23.32 -22.77 -8.53
C PRO A 336 -24.24 -23.46 -9.55
N GLN A 337 -23.67 -24.08 -10.59
CA GLN A 337 -24.40 -24.82 -11.63
C GLN A 337 -24.68 -26.27 -11.24
N THR A 338 -24.12 -26.74 -10.11
CA THR A 338 -24.36 -28.08 -9.60
C THR A 338 -25.81 -28.24 -9.17
N LEU A 339 -26.45 -29.32 -9.60
CA LEU A 339 -27.86 -29.59 -9.28
C LEU A 339 -28.02 -29.85 -7.78
N LEU A 340 -29.05 -29.28 -7.16
CA LEU A 340 -29.40 -29.56 -5.75
C LEU A 340 -30.25 -30.83 -5.61
N LEU A 341 -31.16 -31.04 -6.55
CA LEU A 341 -32.10 -32.16 -6.58
C LEU A 341 -32.04 -32.87 -7.94
N GLU A 342 -32.52 -34.10 -7.97
CA GLU A 342 -32.77 -34.80 -9.23
C GLU A 342 -33.81 -34.04 -10.08
N LYS A 343 -33.63 -34.05 -11.41
CA LYS A 343 -34.52 -33.31 -12.34
C LYS A 343 -35.96 -33.82 -12.33
N THR A 344 -36.13 -35.10 -12.03
CA THR A 344 -37.44 -35.77 -11.98
C THR A 344 -37.76 -36.21 -10.56
N PRO A 345 -39.03 -36.13 -10.14
CA PRO A 345 -39.41 -36.55 -8.80
C PRO A 345 -39.23 -38.07 -8.66
N TYR A 346 -38.89 -38.51 -7.44
CA TYR A 346 -38.62 -39.92 -7.07
C TYR A 346 -39.81 -40.85 -7.38
N ARG A 347 -41.02 -40.27 -7.51
CA ARG A 347 -42.28 -40.85 -8.04
C ARG A 347 -43.18 -39.71 -8.55
N LYS A 348 -44.38 -40.01 -9.09
CA LYS A 348 -45.40 -39.01 -9.49
C LYS A 348 -46.06 -38.27 -8.31
N THR A 349 -45.35 -38.08 -7.20
CA THR A 349 -45.88 -37.55 -5.92
C THR A 349 -45.27 -36.19 -5.56
N GLY A 350 -44.54 -35.54 -6.47
CA GLY A 350 -43.91 -34.23 -6.21
C GLY A 350 -42.87 -34.26 -5.07
N VAL A 351 -42.21 -35.41 -4.89
CA VAL A 351 -41.10 -35.58 -3.94
C VAL A 351 -39.83 -35.72 -4.74
N TYR A 352 -38.85 -34.88 -4.46
CA TYR A 352 -37.58 -34.84 -5.18
C TYR A 352 -36.44 -35.34 -4.29
N SER A 353 -35.59 -36.20 -4.83
CA SER A 353 -34.39 -36.68 -4.15
C SER A 353 -33.27 -35.65 -4.27
N ALA A 354 -32.38 -35.61 -3.28
CA ALA A 354 -31.11 -34.90 -3.41
C ALA A 354 -30.33 -35.42 -4.63
N SER A 355 -29.67 -34.51 -5.34
CA SER A 355 -28.85 -34.89 -6.50
C SER A 355 -27.71 -35.83 -6.09
N LYS A 356 -27.15 -36.54 -7.07
CA LYS A 356 -25.92 -37.31 -6.87
C LYS A 356 -24.78 -36.46 -6.28
N ASP A 357 -24.59 -35.24 -6.76
CA ASP A 357 -23.48 -34.38 -6.32
C ASP A 357 -23.68 -33.84 -4.90
N LEU A 358 -24.91 -33.43 -4.55
CA LEU A 358 -25.23 -33.01 -3.17
C LEU A 358 -25.06 -34.18 -2.20
N SER A 359 -25.61 -35.35 -2.55
CA SER A 359 -25.51 -36.56 -1.72
C SER A 359 -24.04 -37.01 -1.58
N GLY A 360 -23.28 -36.97 -2.67
CA GLY A 360 -21.85 -37.27 -2.69
C GLY A 360 -21.04 -36.33 -1.79
N SER A 361 -21.30 -35.02 -1.85
CA SER A 361 -20.63 -34.01 -1.02
C SER A 361 -20.89 -34.24 0.47
N ILE A 362 -22.13 -34.62 0.84
CA ILE A 362 -22.46 -34.97 2.22
C ILE A 362 -21.70 -36.23 2.66
N SER A 363 -21.71 -37.29 1.86
CA SER A 363 -20.95 -38.51 2.16
C SER A 363 -19.45 -38.25 2.29
N GLN A 364 -18.91 -37.35 1.47
CA GLN A 364 -17.52 -36.92 1.52
C GLN A 364 -17.21 -36.23 2.86
N ILE A 365 -17.96 -35.20 3.25
CA ILE A 365 -17.72 -34.53 4.56
C ILE A 365 -17.89 -35.52 5.71
N LEU A 366 -18.91 -36.39 5.70
CA LEU A 366 -19.10 -37.36 6.78
C LEU A 366 -17.93 -38.34 6.90
N THR A 367 -17.34 -38.74 5.78
CA THR A 367 -16.16 -39.61 5.76
C THR A 367 -14.94 -38.87 6.32
N GLN A 368 -14.71 -37.64 5.88
CA GLN A 368 -13.62 -36.79 6.37
C GLN A 368 -13.78 -36.47 7.87
N LYS A 369 -15.01 -36.19 8.33
CA LYS A 369 -15.36 -36.01 9.74
C LYS A 369 -14.95 -37.23 10.55
N TYR A 370 -15.39 -38.42 10.14
CA TYR A 370 -15.07 -39.68 10.82
C TYR A 370 -13.55 -39.91 10.90
N GLN A 371 -12.84 -39.69 9.79
CA GLN A 371 -11.38 -39.84 9.74
C GLN A 371 -10.68 -38.86 10.66
N LEU A 372 -11.04 -37.57 10.60
CA LEU A 372 -10.43 -36.54 11.42
C LEU A 372 -10.66 -36.83 12.91
N GLU A 373 -11.88 -37.18 13.31
CA GLU A 373 -12.20 -37.55 14.70
C GLU A 373 -11.44 -38.78 15.18
N THR A 374 -11.18 -39.75 14.30
CA THR A 374 -10.45 -40.98 14.62
C THR A 374 -8.94 -40.74 14.72
N ASP A 375 -8.38 -39.96 13.80
CA ASP A 375 -6.94 -39.82 13.61
C ASP A 375 -6.34 -38.58 14.28
N ILE A 376 -7.16 -37.69 14.87
CA ILE A 376 -6.71 -36.38 15.38
C ILE A 376 -5.50 -36.48 16.33
N ALA A 377 -5.50 -37.46 17.25
CA ALA A 377 -4.42 -37.63 18.21
C ALA A 377 -3.07 -37.95 17.52
N SER A 378 -3.11 -38.74 16.45
CA SER A 378 -1.94 -39.08 15.63
C SER A 378 -1.50 -37.89 14.78
N LEU A 379 -2.45 -37.14 14.21
CA LEU A 379 -2.18 -35.94 13.41
C LEU A 379 -1.52 -34.85 14.27
N MET A 380 -2.03 -34.59 15.48
CA MET A 380 -1.48 -33.61 16.42
C MET A 380 -0.09 -33.99 16.94
N LYS A 381 0.19 -35.28 17.14
CA LYS A 381 1.51 -35.76 17.58
C LYS A 381 2.59 -35.46 16.55
N ASN A 382 2.24 -35.46 15.27
CA ASN A 382 3.16 -35.27 14.14
C ASN A 382 3.14 -33.83 13.59
N ALA A 383 2.26 -32.96 14.08
CA ALA A 383 2.16 -31.57 13.67
C ALA A 383 2.97 -30.64 14.59
N GLU A 384 3.65 -29.66 13.99
CA GLU A 384 4.26 -28.55 14.73
C GLU A 384 3.20 -27.62 15.35
N ASP A 385 2.03 -27.53 14.71
CA ASP A 385 0.90 -26.69 15.13
C ASP A 385 -0.20 -27.56 15.78
N ARG A 386 -0.31 -27.45 17.11
CA ARG A 386 -1.16 -28.31 17.96
C ARG A 386 -2.49 -27.68 18.35
N GLU A 387 -2.87 -26.58 17.71
CA GLU A 387 -4.06 -25.83 18.09
C GLU A 387 -5.32 -26.24 17.31
N VAL A 388 -5.62 -27.53 17.23
CA VAL A 388 -6.84 -28.06 16.61
C VAL A 388 -7.42 -29.19 17.44
N GLU A 389 -8.75 -29.25 17.45
CA GLU A 389 -9.52 -30.23 18.20
C GLU A 389 -10.59 -30.85 17.30
N ALA A 390 -10.89 -32.14 17.50
CA ALA A 390 -11.92 -32.85 16.74
C ALA A 390 -12.99 -33.43 17.68
N TYR A 391 -13.49 -32.64 18.63
CA TYR A 391 -14.50 -33.08 19.59
C TYR A 391 -15.86 -33.37 18.95
N ASN A 392 -16.28 -32.50 18.03
CA ASN A 392 -17.46 -32.70 17.18
C ASN A 392 -17.25 -31.93 15.88
N VAL A 393 -16.64 -32.58 14.91
CA VAL A 393 -16.31 -31.95 13.63
C VAL A 393 -17.60 -31.63 12.88
N GLN A 394 -17.79 -30.36 12.53
CA GLN A 394 -18.95 -29.91 11.76
C GLN A 394 -18.54 -29.66 10.31
N GLY A 395 -19.51 -29.48 9.42
CA GLY A 395 -19.21 -29.15 8.04
C GLY A 395 -20.19 -28.22 7.36
N LEU A 396 -19.70 -27.60 6.29
CA LEU A 396 -20.44 -26.72 5.39
C LEU A 396 -20.28 -27.24 3.95
N VAL A 397 -21.41 -27.40 3.27
CA VAL A 397 -21.46 -27.62 1.82
C VAL A 397 -21.95 -26.34 1.17
N ILE A 398 -21.15 -25.76 0.26
CA ILE A 398 -21.56 -24.64 -0.59
C ILE A 398 -21.81 -25.18 -1.99
N ILE A 399 -23.07 -25.18 -2.43
CA ILE A 399 -23.47 -25.91 -3.65
C ILE A 399 -24.69 -25.28 -4.32
N GLY A 400 -24.68 -25.19 -5.65
CA GLY A 400 -25.86 -24.87 -6.45
C GLY A 400 -26.46 -23.48 -6.20
N LYS A 401 -27.65 -23.26 -6.76
CA LYS A 401 -28.46 -22.05 -6.54
C LYS A 401 -29.88 -22.42 -6.14
N LEU A 402 -30.42 -21.80 -5.10
CA LEU A 402 -31.80 -22.01 -4.68
C LEU A 402 -32.81 -21.59 -5.75
N SER A 403 -32.46 -20.54 -6.51
CA SER A 403 -33.19 -20.06 -7.69
C SER A 403 -33.30 -21.09 -8.83
N SER A 404 -32.49 -22.16 -8.82
CA SER A 404 -32.67 -23.28 -9.76
C SER A 404 -33.86 -24.19 -9.43
N LEU A 405 -34.45 -24.05 -8.25
CA LEU A 405 -35.63 -24.80 -7.83
C LEU A 405 -36.89 -24.03 -8.24
N GLU A 406 -37.39 -24.30 -9.44
CA GLU A 406 -38.53 -23.57 -10.02
C GLU A 406 -39.86 -23.90 -9.33
N GLU A 407 -40.08 -25.18 -8.99
CA GLU A 407 -41.34 -25.66 -8.40
C GLU A 407 -41.37 -25.56 -6.87
N LYS A 408 -42.56 -25.35 -6.30
CA LYS A 408 -42.78 -25.30 -4.84
C LYS A 408 -42.40 -26.62 -4.17
N GLU A 409 -42.69 -27.73 -4.83
CA GLU A 409 -42.40 -29.10 -4.41
C GLU A 409 -40.89 -29.36 -4.31
N MET A 410 -40.11 -28.80 -5.24
CA MET A 410 -38.65 -28.87 -5.22
C MET A 410 -38.10 -28.09 -4.03
N LYS A 411 -38.53 -26.82 -3.85
CA LYS A 411 -38.12 -26.01 -2.69
C LYS A 411 -38.45 -26.70 -1.37
N ARG A 412 -39.67 -27.24 -1.23
CA ARG A 412 -40.08 -28.04 -0.06
C ARG A 412 -39.15 -29.23 0.16
N SER A 413 -38.87 -30.01 -0.88
CA SER A 413 -38.03 -31.20 -0.77
C SER A 413 -36.60 -30.85 -0.35
N PHE A 414 -36.02 -29.78 -0.92
CA PHE A 414 -34.70 -29.28 -0.56
C PHE A 414 -34.64 -28.78 0.90
N GLU A 415 -35.61 -27.96 1.32
CA GLU A 415 -35.67 -27.46 2.70
C GLU A 415 -35.78 -28.59 3.73
N LEU A 416 -36.63 -29.57 3.47
CA LEU A 416 -36.76 -30.74 4.35
C LEU A 416 -35.46 -31.54 4.37
N PHE A 417 -34.82 -31.76 3.22
CA PHE A 417 -33.59 -32.53 3.14
C PHE A 417 -32.43 -31.84 3.89
N ARG A 418 -32.20 -30.55 3.61
CA ARG A 418 -31.04 -29.82 4.14
C ARG A 418 -31.09 -29.57 5.64
N ASN A 419 -32.28 -29.25 6.17
CA ASN A 419 -32.45 -28.93 7.59
C ASN A 419 -32.47 -30.17 8.50
N ASN A 420 -32.44 -31.38 7.94
CA ASN A 420 -32.38 -32.64 8.68
C ASN A 420 -30.99 -33.29 8.65
N GLN A 421 -29.94 -32.55 8.28
CA GLN A 421 -28.56 -33.03 8.33
C GLN A 421 -27.89 -32.59 9.65
N LYS A 422 -27.59 -33.54 10.54
CA LYS A 422 -26.92 -33.24 11.81
C LYS A 422 -25.46 -32.82 11.56
N ASN A 423 -25.03 -31.74 12.21
CA ASN A 423 -23.65 -31.21 12.13
C ASN A 423 -23.20 -30.78 10.72
N LEU A 424 -24.11 -30.72 9.75
CA LEU A 424 -23.83 -30.29 8.38
C LEU A 424 -24.75 -29.14 8.02
N ARG A 425 -24.16 -28.08 7.50
CA ARG A 425 -24.88 -26.94 6.94
C ARG A 425 -24.77 -26.99 5.43
N ILE A 426 -25.87 -26.80 4.73
CA ILE A 426 -25.88 -26.73 3.26
C ILE A 426 -26.38 -25.35 2.87
N VAL A 427 -25.56 -24.61 2.15
CA VAL A 427 -25.86 -23.25 1.69
C VAL A 427 -25.70 -23.15 0.18
N THR A 428 -26.60 -22.42 -0.45
CA THR A 428 -26.54 -22.13 -1.89
C THR A 428 -25.84 -20.79 -2.16
N TYR A 429 -25.33 -20.61 -3.37
CA TYR A 429 -24.56 -19.41 -3.71
C TYR A 429 -25.37 -18.11 -3.70
N ASP A 430 -26.61 -18.17 -4.15
CA ASP A 430 -27.53 -17.03 -4.11
C ASP A 430 -27.97 -16.71 -2.68
N GLU A 431 -28.13 -17.71 -1.80
CA GLU A 431 -28.31 -17.44 -0.36
C GLU A 431 -27.09 -16.78 0.27
N CYS A 432 -25.87 -17.20 -0.07
CA CYS A 432 -24.64 -16.58 0.42
C CYS A 432 -24.56 -15.11 -0.01
N LEU A 433 -24.86 -14.84 -1.28
CA LEU A 433 -24.88 -13.47 -1.81
C LEU A 433 -25.94 -12.62 -1.10
N GLU A 434 -27.14 -13.16 -0.91
CA GLU A 434 -28.24 -12.44 -0.26
C GLU A 434 -27.94 -12.15 1.22
N GLN A 435 -27.26 -13.06 1.93
CA GLN A 435 -26.78 -12.80 3.29
C GLN A 435 -25.76 -11.66 3.33
N LEU A 436 -24.83 -11.63 2.38
CA LEU A 436 -23.85 -10.55 2.28
C LEU A 436 -24.54 -9.20 2.00
N LYS A 437 -25.47 -9.15 1.05
CA LYS A 437 -26.28 -7.96 0.76
C LYS A 437 -27.05 -7.48 1.98
N SER A 438 -27.77 -8.38 2.63
CA SER A 438 -28.54 -8.07 3.84
C SER A 438 -27.66 -7.50 4.96
N PHE A 439 -26.44 -8.02 5.09
CA PHE A 439 -25.47 -7.51 6.06
C PHE A 439 -24.97 -6.11 5.69
N VAL A 440 -24.65 -5.86 4.42
CA VAL A 440 -24.28 -4.53 3.92
C VAL A 440 -25.41 -3.52 4.14
N ASP A 441 -26.64 -3.87 3.76
CA ASP A 441 -27.83 -3.01 3.94
C ASP A 441 -28.06 -2.63 5.42
N LEU A 442 -27.77 -3.55 6.35
CA LEU A 442 -27.89 -3.29 7.78
C LEU A 442 -26.85 -2.27 8.25
N LEU A 443 -25.60 -2.41 7.80
CA LEU A 443 -24.51 -1.48 8.13
C LEU A 443 -24.73 -0.09 7.50
N GLU A 444 -25.32 -0.02 6.31
CA GLU A 444 -25.70 1.24 5.68
C GLU A 444 -26.78 1.97 6.49
N LYS A 445 -27.81 1.24 6.93
CA LYS A 445 -28.90 1.80 7.76
C LYS A 445 -28.41 2.28 9.12
N SER A 446 -27.53 1.53 9.78
CA SER A 446 -27.01 1.95 11.09
C SER A 446 -26.24 3.27 10.99
N LYS A 447 -25.44 3.46 9.93
CA LYS A 447 -24.75 4.74 9.68
C LYS A 447 -25.70 5.89 9.39
N ALA A 448 -26.79 5.64 8.68
CA ALA A 448 -27.78 6.68 8.40
C ALA A 448 -28.44 7.20 9.69
N ILE A 449 -28.67 6.30 10.66
CA ILE A 449 -29.24 6.64 11.97
C ILE A 449 -28.23 7.47 12.79
N GLU A 450 -26.97 7.04 12.89
CA GLU A 450 -25.92 7.80 13.61
C GLU A 450 -25.70 9.21 13.05
N LYS A 451 -25.84 9.40 11.74
CA LYS A 451 -25.76 10.73 11.12
C LYS A 451 -26.92 11.63 11.52
N ASN A 452 -28.13 11.09 11.60
CA ASN A 452 -29.31 11.88 11.97
C ASN A 452 -29.27 12.28 13.45
N GLU A 453 -28.83 11.39 14.35
CA GLU A 453 -28.70 11.70 15.78
C GLU A 453 -27.65 12.80 16.06
N LYS A 454 -26.52 12.79 15.34
CA LYS A 454 -25.50 13.87 15.45
C LYS A 454 -26.00 15.23 14.94
N PHE A 455 -26.93 15.25 13.99
CA PHE A 455 -27.52 16.50 13.46
C PHE A 455 -28.54 17.12 14.44
N ASP A 456 -29.20 16.31 15.27
CA ASP A 456 -30.17 16.77 16.25
C ASP A 456 -29.51 17.26 17.56
N ASP A 457 -28.31 16.78 17.89
CA ASP A 457 -27.53 17.22 19.08
C ASP A 457 -26.73 18.53 18.84
N GLU A 458 -26.59 18.98 17.59
CA GLU A 458 -25.89 20.22 17.22
C GLU A 458 -26.83 21.42 16.92
N GLN A 459 -28.16 21.24 17.08
CA GLN A 459 -29.18 22.30 17.04
C GLN A 459 -29.63 22.69 18.45
#